data_AF-A0A6P8GS16-F1
#
_entry.id   AF-A0A6P8GS16-F1
#
_cell.length_a   1.000
_cell.length_b   1.000
_cell.length_c   1.000
_cell.angle_alpha   90.00
_cell.angle_beta   90.00
_cell.angle_gamma   90.00
#
_symmetry.space_group_name_H-M   'P 1'
#
loop_
_entity.id
_entity.type
_entity.pdbx_description
1 polymer ?
#
loop_
_entity_poly.entity_id
_entity_poly.type
_entity_poly.pdbx_seq_one_letter_code
_entity_poly.pdbx_strand_id
1 'polypeptide(L)' 'MNWTESRDACVTIGGHLVIINSQQEMDFLKAKRENHWIGLTDAQEEGKWRWVDNTPLTNPKLVLGPHAAR' A
#
# COMPACT_ATOMS: atom_id res chain seq x y z
N MET A 1 4.77 3.79 14.73
CA MET A 1 5.32 3.10 13.55
C MET A 1 4.83 3.82 12.31
N ASN A 2 5.74 4.48 11.59
CA ASN A 2 5.49 5.11 10.30
C ASN A 2 5.70 4.10 9.15
N TRP A 3 5.48 4.54 7.91
CA TRP A 3 5.63 3.69 6.72
C TRP A 3 7.04 3.10 6.59
N THR A 4 8.07 3.91 6.78
CA THR A 4 9.48 3.51 6.70
C THR A 4 9.83 2.47 7.76
N GLU A 5 9.46 2.70 9.01
CA GLU A 5 9.67 1.76 10.11
C GLU A 5 8.96 0.42 9.84
N SER A 6 7.75 0.47 9.25
CA SER A 6 6.98 -0.74 8.93
C SER A 6 7.57 -1.53 7.78
N ARG A 7 8.06 -0.84 6.75
CA ARG A 7 8.81 -1.45 5.65
C ARG A 7 10.06 -2.15 6.18
N ASP A 8 10.85 -1.48 7.01
CA ASP A 8 12.11 -2.03 7.52
C ASP A 8 11.89 -3.24 8.43
N ALA A 9 10.82 -3.24 9.23
CA ALA A 9 10.41 -4.39 10.01
C ALA A 9 10.05 -5.60 9.12
N CYS A 10 9.29 -5.41 8.04
CA CYS A 10 8.98 -6.47 7.07
C CYS A 10 10.25 -6.99 6.38
N VAL A 11 11.16 -6.10 5.97
CA VAL A 11 12.43 -6.48 5.33
C VAL A 11 13.31 -7.30 6.29
N THR A 12 13.32 -6.96 7.57
CA THR A 12 14.10 -7.67 8.60
C THR A 12 13.70 -9.15 8.74
N ILE A 13 12.43 -9.47 8.45
CA ILE A 13 11.92 -10.86 8.46
C ILE A 13 11.92 -11.51 7.07
N GLY A 14 12.59 -10.92 6.09
CA GLY A 14 12.69 -11.46 4.72
C GLY A 14 11.45 -11.21 3.84
N GLY A 15 10.58 -10.28 4.24
CA GLY A 15 9.37 -9.91 3.50
C GLY A 15 9.37 -8.45 3.05
N HIS A 16 8.19 -7.98 2.66
CA HIS A 16 7.93 -6.58 2.32
C HIS A 16 6.49 -6.20 2.70
N LEU A 17 6.21 -4.89 2.78
CA LEU A 17 4.82 -4.43 2.92
C LEU A 17 3.99 -4.89 1.72
N VAL A 18 2.73 -5.25 1.96
CA VAL A 18 1.87 -5.89 0.96
C VAL A 18 1.69 -5.04 -0.30
N ILE A 19 1.76 -5.69 -1.45
CA ILE A 19 1.39 -5.14 -2.76
C ILE A 19 -0.02 -5.63 -3.06
N ILE A 20 -0.91 -4.72 -3.46
CA ILE A 20 -2.31 -5.04 -3.73
C ILE A 20 -2.52 -5.10 -5.24
N ASN A 21 -2.80 -6.31 -5.74
CA ASN A 21 -3.02 -6.63 -7.14
C ASN A 21 -4.51 -6.84 -7.47
N SER A 22 -5.38 -6.99 -6.46
CA SER A 22 -6.79 -7.28 -6.67
C SER A 22 -7.71 -6.57 -5.69
N GLN A 23 -8.99 -6.43 -6.08
CA GLN A 23 -10.03 -5.90 -5.19
C GLN A 23 -10.24 -6.80 -3.97
N GLN A 24 -10.09 -8.12 -4.13
CA GLN A 24 -10.25 -9.11 -3.06
C GLN A 24 -9.20 -8.95 -1.96
N GLU A 25 -7.93 -8.69 -2.33
CA GLU A 25 -6.87 -8.39 -1.36
C GLU A 25 -7.16 -7.10 -0.60
N MET A 26 -7.64 -6.06 -1.31
CA MET A 26 -8.05 -4.82 -0.65
C MET A 26 -9.24 -5.04 0.30
N ASP A 27 -10.24 -5.80 -0.11
CA ASP A 27 -11.42 -6.08 0.70
C ASP A 27 -11.06 -6.91 1.94
N PHE A 28 -10.13 -7.85 1.80
CA PHE A 28 -9.57 -8.61 2.93
C PHE A 28 -8.93 -7.68 3.96
N LEU A 29 -8.09 -6.73 3.51
CA LEU A 29 -7.45 -5.76 4.41
C LEU A 29 -8.49 -4.83 5.06
N LYS A 30 -9.47 -4.31 4.30
CA LYS A 30 -10.56 -3.48 4.83
C LYS A 30 -11.39 -4.21 5.87
N ALA A 31 -11.60 -5.52 5.72
CA ALA A 31 -12.37 -6.32 6.66
C ALA A 31 -11.68 -6.48 8.03
N LYS A 32 -10.34 -6.28 8.12
CA LYS A 32 -9.60 -6.42 9.37
C LYS A 32 -9.88 -5.31 10.39
N ARG A 33 -10.46 -4.17 9.98
CA ARG A 33 -10.81 -3.03 10.85
C ARG A 33 -9.66 -2.50 11.73
N GLU A 34 -8.42 -2.71 11.31
CA GLU A 34 -7.24 -2.14 11.96
C GLU A 34 -6.51 -1.27 10.94
N ASN A 35 -5.68 -0.36 11.46
CA ASN A 35 -4.82 0.45 10.62
C ASN A 35 -3.53 -0.31 10.34
N HIS A 36 -3.22 -0.55 9.07
CA HIS A 36 -1.97 -1.17 8.64
C HIS A 36 -1.31 -0.34 7.54
N TRP A 37 0.02 -0.36 7.51
CA TRP A 37 0.76 0.15 6.37
C TRP A 37 0.74 -0.86 5.22
N ILE A 38 0.61 -0.35 4.00
CA ILE A 38 0.73 -1.12 2.76
C ILE A 38 1.97 -0.68 1.99
N GLY A 39 2.38 -1.45 1.00
CA GLY A 39 3.60 -1.21 0.24
C GLY A 39 3.53 -0.03 -0.74
N LEU A 40 2.52 0.83 -0.66
CA LEU A 40 2.32 1.95 -1.56
C LEU A 40 2.91 3.24 -0.99
N THR A 41 3.71 3.97 -1.77
CA THR A 41 4.32 5.25 -1.38
C THR A 41 4.56 6.15 -2.58
N ASP A 42 4.57 7.47 -2.37
CA ASP A 42 5.01 8.48 -3.32
C ASP A 42 6.25 9.26 -2.81
N ALA A 43 6.92 8.74 -1.78
CA ALA A 43 8.06 9.41 -1.13
C ALA A 43 9.25 9.67 -2.07
N GLN A 44 9.35 8.95 -3.19
CA GLN A 44 10.39 9.18 -4.19
C GLN A 44 10.07 10.40 -5.07
N GLU A 45 8.81 10.57 -5.44
CA GLU A 45 8.34 11.68 -6.25
C GLU A 45 6.84 11.91 -5.96
N GLU A 46 6.53 13.04 -5.34
CA GLU A 46 5.17 13.39 -4.91
C GLU A 46 4.17 13.27 -6.07
N GLY A 47 3.06 12.57 -5.81
CA GLY A 47 2.05 12.29 -6.83
C GLY A 47 2.35 11.11 -7.77
N LYS A 48 3.57 10.54 -7.75
CA LYS A 48 3.92 9.31 -8.47
C LYS A 48 3.98 8.11 -7.53
N TRP A 49 2.81 7.56 -7.23
CA TRP A 49 2.65 6.38 -6.39
C TRP A 49 3.30 5.13 -6.99
N ARG A 50 4.13 4.47 -6.17
CA ARG A 50 4.83 3.22 -6.48
C ARG A 50 4.68 2.22 -5.35
N TRP A 51 4.66 0.95 -5.73
CA TRP A 51 4.77 -0.15 -4.80
C TRP A 51 6.23 -0.36 -4.36
N VAL A 52 6.43 -1.10 -3.27
CA VAL A 52 7.77 -1.45 -2.72
C VAL A 52 8.66 -2.23 -3.70
N ASP A 53 8.10 -2.80 -4.77
CA ASP A 53 8.84 -3.44 -5.87
C ASP A 53 9.16 -2.47 -7.03
N ASN A 54 8.95 -1.17 -6.83
CA ASN A 54 9.10 -0.07 -7.80
C ASN A 54 8.07 -0.05 -8.94
N THR A 55 7.09 -0.95 -8.97
CA THR A 55 6.03 -0.90 -9.98
C THR A 55 5.09 0.27 -9.73
N PRO A 56 4.62 0.97 -10.78
CA PRO A 56 3.69 2.10 -10.62
C PRO A 56 2.29 1.61 -10.26
N LEU A 57 1.53 2.46 -9.55
CA LEU A 57 0.10 2.22 -9.33
C LEU A 57 -0.69 2.41 -10.63
N THR A 58 -1.14 1.32 -11.25
CA THR A 58 -1.86 1.36 -12.53
C THR A 58 -3.38 1.48 -12.37
N ASN A 59 -3.93 1.09 -11.21
CA ASN A 59 -5.37 1.16 -10.95
C ASN A 59 -5.69 1.83 -9.61
N PRO A 60 -5.68 3.17 -9.54
CA PRO A 60 -5.91 3.92 -8.31
C PRO A 60 -7.25 3.62 -7.63
N LYS A 61 -8.25 3.17 -8.39
CA LYS A 61 -9.57 2.79 -7.86
C LYS A 61 -9.51 1.65 -6.84
N LEU A 62 -8.50 0.77 -6.93
CA LEU A 62 -8.27 -0.29 -5.95
C LEU A 62 -7.96 0.28 -4.57
N VAL A 63 -7.20 1.38 -4.52
CA VAL A 63 -6.66 1.94 -3.27
C VAL A 63 -7.51 3.07 -2.73
N LEU A 64 -7.99 3.94 -3.60
CA LEU A 64 -8.74 5.14 -3.25
C LEU A 64 -10.22 4.86 -2.96
N GLY A 65 -10.75 3.73 -3.42
CA GLY A 65 -12.18 3.41 -3.28
C GLY A 65 -13.11 4.44 -3.95
N PRO A 66 -14.43 4.22 -3.93
CA PRO A 66 -15.40 5.12 -4.57
C PRO A 66 -15.65 6.44 -3.83
N HIS A 67 -15.06 6.65 -2.64
CA HIS A 67 -15.33 7.82 -1.78
C HIS A 67 -14.17 8.82 -1.70
N ALA A 68 -13.08 8.63 -2.46
CA ALA A 68 -11.92 9.54 -2.43
C ALA A 68 -12.05 10.78 -3.33
N ALA A 69 -13.20 10.99 -3.98
CA ALA A 69 -13.51 12.26 -4.62
C ALA A 69 -14.26 13.15 -3.62
N ARG A 70 -13.52 13.92 -2.85
CA ARG A 70 -13.98 15.22 -2.35
C ARG A 70 -12.95 16.27 -2.70
#